data_AF-A0A959DEE0-F1
#
_entry.id   AF-A0A959DEE0-F1
#
_cell.length_a   1.000
_cell.length_b   1.000
_cell.length_c   1.000
_cell.angle_alpha   90.00
_cell.angle_beta   90.00
_cell.angle_gamma   90.00
#
_symmetry.space_group_name_H-M   'P 1'
#
loop_
_entity.id
_entity.type
_entity.pdbx_description
1 polymer ?
#
loop_
_entity_poly.entity_id
_entity_poly.type
_entity_poly.pdbx_seq_one_letter_code
_entity_poly.pdbx_strand_id
1 'polypeptide(L)'
;MYATGANTYFGKTAQLVQEAQTVSHFQKAVLKIGNYLIVLAVALVVVIIAVALFRGDPILTTLQFALVLTVAAIPVAMPTVLSVTMAVGARLLAQKKAIVSRLVAIEELAGVDILCADKTGTLTQNKLTLGDPFTVDGIPADQVILDGALASREENNDTIDLAVLGGLKDRSSLKDYQVIDFQPFDPVHKRTEATVKAKDGKTFKVAKGAPQVILGLSANAGQVQPAVDKAVDEFAARGFRSLGVARAEGDGKWQFIGVLPLFDPPREDAEETIKTAKAIGVKIKMVTGDALAIARETAKKLGLGANILDASSLGDAKKKETPAVAESIEQADGFAQVFPEHKFHIVDVLQKRGHIVGMTGDGVNDAPALKKADCGIAVSAATDAARAAASIVLMAPGLSVIIDAIKESRRIFQRMNSYAIYRIAETLRVLLFMTLSILVFNFYPLTAVMIVILALLNDGAILSIAYDNVKYKDQPEAWNMRMVLGIATVLGVIGVVSAFGLFYLGERVFHLDREHIQTLMYLKLSVAGHLTIFLTRTRGPFWSIRPAKILWGAVLGTQIVATLFAVYGVFMTPLGWGWAGFVWAYAVAWFLFNDRVKLLAYRVLGSKKAKKVLRIFA
;
A
#
# COMPACT_ATOMS: atom_id res chain seq x y z
N MET A 1 10.70 -25.79 33.11
CA MET A 1 10.97 -24.77 32.07
C MET A 1 11.20 -25.52 30.76
N TYR A 2 10.25 -25.48 29.81
CA TYR A 2 10.28 -26.33 28.60
C TYR A 2 11.09 -25.74 27.43
N ALA A 3 11.25 -24.41 27.38
CA ALA A 3 12.12 -23.69 26.45
C ALA A 3 12.41 -22.27 26.97
N THR A 4 13.52 -21.67 26.53
CA THR A 4 13.91 -20.27 26.86
C THR A 4 14.39 -19.51 25.62
N GLY A 5 14.29 -18.18 25.67
CA GLY A 5 14.75 -17.30 24.60
C GLY A 5 14.13 -17.62 23.24
N ALA A 6 14.98 -17.73 22.22
CA ALA A 6 14.59 -18.01 20.83
C ALA A 6 13.89 -19.37 20.64
N ASN A 7 14.13 -20.34 21.54
CA ASN A 7 13.53 -21.68 21.43
C ASN A 7 12.07 -21.74 21.91
N THR A 8 11.57 -20.67 22.53
CA THR A 8 10.16 -20.55 22.89
C THR A 8 9.30 -20.32 21.65
N TYR A 9 8.01 -20.65 21.73
CA TYR A 9 7.05 -20.37 20.64
C TYR A 9 7.06 -18.87 20.25
N PHE A 10 7.11 -17.99 21.25
CA PHE A 10 7.26 -16.55 21.04
C PHE A 10 8.61 -16.18 20.41
N GLY A 11 9.71 -16.78 20.89
CA GLY A 11 11.05 -16.58 20.34
C GLY A 11 11.15 -16.92 18.86
N LYS A 12 10.49 -18.01 18.43
CA LYS A 12 10.38 -18.38 17.02
C LYS A 12 9.62 -17.34 16.20
N THR A 13 8.49 -16.83 16.71
CA THR A 13 7.76 -15.76 16.02
C THR A 13 8.58 -14.46 15.91
N ALA A 14 9.34 -14.10 16.94
CA ALA A 14 10.21 -12.92 16.92
C ALA A 14 11.39 -13.07 15.93
N GLN A 15 11.96 -14.27 15.79
CA GLN A 15 13.04 -14.53 14.83
C GLN A 15 12.58 -14.37 13.37
N LEU A 16 11.36 -14.82 13.05
CA LEU A 16 10.75 -14.62 11.72
C LEU A 16 10.61 -13.14 11.34
N VAL A 17 10.39 -12.26 12.33
CA VAL A 17 10.31 -10.80 12.11
C VAL A 17 11.68 -10.20 11.74
N GLN A 18 12.78 -10.72 12.29
CA GLN A 18 14.13 -10.24 11.97
C GLN A 18 14.58 -10.64 10.56
N GLU A 19 14.20 -11.83 10.09
CA GLU A 19 14.56 -12.34 8.77
C GLU A 19 13.79 -11.65 7.62
N ALA A 20 12.63 -11.05 7.92
CA ALA A 20 11.80 -10.36 6.94
C ALA A 20 12.34 -8.95 6.61
N GLN A 21 13.37 -8.88 5.76
CA GLN A 21 13.79 -7.65 5.09
C GLN A 21 13.46 -7.70 3.59
N THR A 22 12.55 -6.83 3.14
CA THR A 22 12.20 -6.65 1.73
C THR A 22 12.80 -5.35 1.20
N VAL A 23 13.46 -5.42 0.04
CA VAL A 23 13.93 -4.22 -0.68
C VAL A 23 12.75 -3.63 -1.43
N SER A 24 12.39 -2.39 -1.08
CA SER A 24 11.28 -1.65 -1.68
C SER A 24 11.37 -1.52 -3.19
N HIS A 25 10.21 -1.59 -3.85
CA HIS A 25 10.04 -1.35 -5.28
C HIS A 25 10.43 0.09 -5.68
N PHE A 26 10.11 1.09 -4.84
CA PHE A 26 10.50 2.48 -5.03
C PHE A 26 12.02 2.65 -5.09
N GLN A 27 12.75 2.03 -4.17
CA GLN A 27 14.20 2.15 -4.13
C GLN A 27 14.83 1.58 -5.41
N LYS A 28 14.35 0.42 -5.87
CA LYS A 28 14.76 -0.17 -7.16
C LYS A 28 14.41 0.75 -8.34
N ALA A 29 13.24 1.38 -8.32
CA ALA A 29 12.79 2.31 -9.34
C ALA A 29 13.69 3.55 -9.44
N VAL A 30 13.99 4.21 -8.32
CA VAL A 30 14.85 5.40 -8.27
C VAL A 30 16.26 5.06 -8.77
N LEU A 31 16.84 3.94 -8.33
CA LEU A 31 18.16 3.50 -8.79
C LEU A 31 18.17 3.23 -10.30
N LYS A 32 17.11 2.61 -10.84
CA LYS A 32 17.02 2.34 -12.28
C LYS A 32 16.97 3.61 -13.11
N ILE A 33 16.23 4.63 -12.64
CA ILE A 33 16.16 5.94 -13.30
C ILE A 33 17.52 6.66 -13.22
N GLY A 34 18.15 6.67 -12.04
CA GLY A 34 19.48 7.25 -11.86
C GLY A 34 20.53 6.61 -12.76
N ASN A 35 20.60 5.27 -12.77
CA ASN A 35 21.52 4.54 -13.63
C ASN A 35 21.28 4.81 -15.12
N TYR A 36 20.02 4.89 -15.55
CA TYR A 36 19.69 5.24 -16.93
C TYR A 36 20.26 6.61 -17.34
N LEU A 37 20.08 7.63 -16.50
CA LEU A 37 20.57 8.98 -16.77
C LEU A 37 22.10 9.08 -16.70
N ILE A 38 22.71 8.41 -15.72
CA ILE A 38 24.18 8.40 -15.54
C ILE A 38 24.86 7.71 -16.73
N VAL A 39 24.39 6.52 -17.14
CA VAL A 39 24.97 5.79 -18.27
C VAL A 39 24.88 6.60 -19.55
N LEU A 40 23.73 7.24 -19.81
CA LEU A 40 23.57 8.12 -20.95
C LEU A 40 24.53 9.31 -20.90
N ALA A 41 24.65 9.96 -19.75
CA ALA A 41 25.54 11.11 -19.60
C ALA A 41 27.01 10.73 -19.82
N VAL A 42 27.47 9.63 -19.23
CA VAL A 42 28.84 9.12 -19.45
C VAL A 42 29.06 8.82 -20.93
N ALA A 43 28.11 8.17 -21.61
CA ALA A 43 28.22 7.90 -23.04
C ALA A 43 28.34 9.20 -23.86
N LEU A 44 27.51 10.21 -23.58
CA LEU A 44 27.57 11.50 -24.26
C LEU A 44 28.87 12.26 -23.97
N VAL A 45 29.36 12.25 -22.72
CA VAL A 45 30.66 12.85 -22.36
C VAL A 45 31.81 12.19 -23.11
N VAL A 46 31.85 10.86 -23.19
CA VAL A 46 32.87 10.13 -23.94
C VAL A 46 32.87 10.52 -25.42
N VAL A 47 31.68 10.63 -26.02
CA VAL A 47 31.54 11.08 -27.42
C VAL A 47 32.04 12.52 -27.58
N ILE A 48 31.72 13.44 -26.66
CA ILE A 48 32.20 14.82 -26.70
C ILE A 48 33.72 14.86 -26.64
N ILE A 49 34.34 14.15 -25.69
CA ILE A 49 35.80 14.14 -25.53
C ILE A 49 36.47 13.57 -26.77
N ALA A 50 35.97 12.46 -27.32
CA ALA A 50 36.52 11.85 -28.52
C ALA A 50 36.49 12.80 -29.73
N VAL A 51 35.37 13.49 -29.95
CA VAL A 51 35.23 14.44 -31.06
C VAL A 51 36.05 15.71 -30.84
N ALA A 52 36.09 16.23 -29.61
CA ALA A 52 36.88 17.41 -29.26
C ALA A 52 38.39 17.17 -29.44
N LEU A 53 38.88 15.98 -29.05
CA LEU A 53 40.26 15.57 -29.29
C LEU A 53 40.58 15.46 -30.78
N PHE A 54 39.65 14.92 -31.58
CA PHE A 54 39.81 14.82 -33.03
C PHE A 54 39.81 16.20 -33.71
N ARG A 55 39.07 17.18 -33.18
CA ARG A 55 39.02 18.56 -33.68
C ARG A 55 40.19 19.43 -33.23
N GLY A 56 40.95 19.00 -32.22
CA GLY A 56 41.97 19.82 -31.58
C GLY A 56 41.40 20.95 -30.72
N ASP A 57 40.17 20.78 -30.19
CA ASP A 57 39.57 21.76 -29.30
C ASP A 57 40.38 21.88 -27.98
N PRO A 58 40.41 23.06 -27.32
CA PRO A 58 41.14 23.21 -26.07
C PRO A 58 40.66 22.21 -25.00
N ILE A 59 41.61 21.50 -24.37
CA ILE A 59 41.30 20.45 -23.39
C ILE A 59 40.57 21.03 -22.17
N LEU A 60 40.98 22.21 -21.70
CA LEU A 60 40.39 22.89 -20.55
C LEU A 60 38.90 23.19 -20.75
N THR A 61 38.52 23.71 -21.93
CA THR A 61 37.12 24.00 -22.24
C THR A 61 36.33 22.69 -22.35
N THR A 62 36.86 21.69 -23.06
CA THR A 62 36.26 20.35 -23.18
C THR A 62 35.99 19.70 -21.81
N LEU A 63 36.95 19.77 -20.88
CA LEU A 63 36.79 19.26 -19.51
C LEU A 63 35.74 20.03 -18.71
N GLN A 64 35.70 21.37 -18.84
CA GLN A 64 34.67 22.18 -18.22
C GLN A 64 33.27 21.79 -18.72
N PHE A 65 33.12 21.46 -20.00
CA PHE A 65 31.84 21.02 -20.57
C PHE A 65 31.45 19.62 -20.16
N ALA A 66 32.41 18.69 -20.12
CA ALA A 66 32.21 17.36 -19.56
C ALA A 66 31.69 17.47 -18.11
N LEU A 67 32.27 18.36 -17.31
CA LEU A 67 31.82 18.62 -15.94
C LEU A 67 30.39 19.17 -15.90
N VAL A 68 30.09 20.21 -16.68
CA VAL A 68 28.75 20.83 -16.73
C VAL A 68 27.68 19.82 -17.17
N LEU A 69 27.96 19.02 -18.20
CA LEU A 69 27.04 17.99 -18.68
C LEU A 69 26.82 16.89 -17.63
N THR A 70 27.89 16.48 -16.94
CA THR A 70 27.81 15.51 -15.84
C THR A 70 26.95 16.03 -14.70
N VAL A 71 27.14 17.28 -14.27
CA VAL A 71 26.34 17.91 -13.21
C VAL A 71 24.87 17.99 -13.62
N ALA A 72 24.57 18.37 -14.87
CA ALA A 72 23.20 18.46 -15.38
C ALA A 72 22.49 17.10 -15.49
N ALA A 73 23.24 15.99 -15.58
CA ALA A 73 22.69 14.65 -15.70
C ALA A 73 22.20 14.06 -14.37
N ILE A 74 22.80 14.46 -13.25
CA ILE A 74 22.54 13.84 -11.95
C ILE A 74 21.19 14.35 -11.43
N PRO A 75 20.19 13.48 -11.21
CA PRO A 75 18.87 13.89 -10.74
C PRO A 75 18.86 14.11 -9.22
N VAL A 76 19.68 15.04 -8.71
CA VAL A 76 19.88 15.27 -7.26
C VAL A 76 18.56 15.56 -6.54
N ALA A 77 17.63 16.28 -7.19
CA ALA A 77 16.34 16.62 -6.61
C ALA A 77 15.35 15.44 -6.57
N MET A 78 15.58 14.34 -7.32
CA MET A 78 14.58 13.27 -7.46
C MET A 78 14.26 12.56 -6.14
N PRO A 79 15.24 12.07 -5.35
CA PRO A 79 14.95 11.49 -4.04
C PRO A 79 14.21 12.47 -3.13
N THR A 80 14.58 13.75 -3.15
CA THR A 80 13.99 14.80 -2.31
C THR A 80 12.53 15.07 -2.67
N VAL A 81 12.21 15.32 -3.95
CA VAL A 81 10.84 15.62 -4.37
C VAL A 81 9.91 14.42 -4.14
N LEU A 82 10.38 13.20 -4.39
CA LEU A 82 9.61 11.99 -4.11
C LEU A 82 9.36 11.83 -2.60
N SER A 83 10.36 12.09 -1.76
CA SER A 83 10.23 12.04 -0.31
C SER A 83 9.26 13.09 0.23
N VAL A 84 9.33 14.32 -0.27
CA VAL A 84 8.36 15.40 0.08
C VAL A 84 6.96 15.02 -0.37
N THR A 85 6.80 14.44 -1.57
CA THR A 85 5.51 13.98 -2.09
C THR A 85 4.91 12.89 -1.19
N MET A 86 5.72 11.93 -0.76
CA MET A 86 5.30 10.89 0.19
C MET A 86 4.99 11.47 1.57
N ALA A 87 5.77 12.44 2.08
CA ALA A 87 5.51 13.08 3.36
C ALA A 87 4.18 13.87 3.38
N VAL A 88 3.90 14.62 2.31
CA VAL A 88 2.59 15.27 2.11
C VAL A 88 1.48 14.21 2.03
N GLY A 89 1.74 13.10 1.34
CA GLY A 89 0.83 11.95 1.27
C GLY A 89 0.53 11.31 2.63
N ALA A 90 1.56 11.09 3.44
CA ALA A 90 1.44 10.55 4.80
C ALA A 90 0.59 11.46 5.69
N ARG A 91 0.74 12.79 5.56
CA ARG A 91 -0.12 13.76 6.27
C ARG A 91 -1.59 13.63 5.84
N LEU A 92 -1.87 13.46 4.55
CA LEU A 92 -3.24 13.27 4.04
C LEU A 92 -3.84 11.94 4.52
N LEU A 93 -3.04 10.86 4.54
CA LEU A 93 -3.47 9.56 5.08
C LEU A 93 -3.75 9.64 6.59
N ALA A 94 -2.93 10.34 7.35
CA ALA A 94 -3.15 10.53 8.78
C ALA A 94 -4.47 11.27 9.07
N GLN A 95 -4.82 12.27 8.25
CA GLN A 95 -6.13 12.94 8.31
C GLN A 95 -7.29 11.97 8.03
N LYS A 96 -7.05 10.94 7.22
CA LYS A 96 -7.97 9.82 6.96
C LYS A 96 -7.81 8.65 7.93
N LYS A 97 -7.27 8.89 9.12
CA LYS A 97 -7.12 7.87 10.18
C LYS A 97 -6.21 6.69 9.77
N ALA A 98 -5.27 6.87 8.85
CA ALA A 98 -4.24 5.90 8.51
C ALA A 98 -2.84 6.51 8.71
N ILE A 99 -2.14 6.10 9.75
CA ILE A 99 -0.78 6.57 10.07
C ILE A 99 0.24 5.73 9.28
N VAL A 100 1.16 6.41 8.59
CA VAL A 100 2.22 5.77 7.82
C VAL A 100 3.48 5.70 8.66
N SER A 101 3.92 4.49 9.03
CA SER A 101 5.15 4.28 9.82
C SER A 101 6.40 4.41 8.96
N ARG A 102 6.30 4.05 7.68
CA ARG A 102 7.40 4.12 6.69
C ARG A 102 6.88 4.77 5.41
N LEU A 103 7.47 5.88 4.96
CA LEU A 103 6.98 6.64 3.78
C LEU A 103 6.83 5.78 2.52
N VAL A 104 7.72 4.80 2.38
CA VAL A 104 7.75 3.82 1.29
C VAL A 104 6.46 2.99 1.22
N ALA A 105 5.77 2.77 2.34
CA ALA A 105 4.53 2.01 2.40
C ALA A 105 3.41 2.62 1.56
N ILE A 106 3.47 3.92 1.25
CA ILE A 106 2.51 4.59 0.38
C ILE A 106 2.60 4.04 -1.04
N GLU A 107 3.82 3.75 -1.52
CA GLU A 107 4.02 3.16 -2.84
C GLU A 107 3.51 1.71 -2.87
N GLU A 108 3.88 0.92 -1.87
CA GLU A 108 3.44 -0.48 -1.73
C GLU A 108 1.92 -0.56 -1.64
N LEU A 109 1.29 0.29 -0.82
CA LEU A 109 -0.17 0.35 -0.68
C LEU A 109 -0.88 0.76 -1.99
N ALA A 110 -0.26 1.63 -2.81
CA ALA A 110 -0.81 1.98 -4.13
C ALA A 110 -0.82 0.78 -5.09
N GLY A 111 0.16 -0.12 -4.94
CA GLY A 111 0.34 -1.33 -5.73
C GLY A 111 -0.44 -2.53 -5.24
N VAL A 112 -1.04 -2.50 -4.05
CA VAL A 112 -1.80 -3.63 -3.49
C VAL A 112 -2.89 -4.08 -4.46
N ASP A 113 -2.82 -5.35 -4.83
CA ASP A 113 -3.79 -6.06 -5.66
C ASP A 113 -4.48 -7.20 -4.90
N ILE A 114 -3.86 -7.72 -3.83
CA ILE A 114 -4.47 -8.66 -2.90
C ILE A 114 -4.38 -8.13 -1.47
N LEU A 115 -5.52 -8.06 -0.80
CA LEU A 115 -5.60 -7.72 0.62
C LEU A 115 -6.03 -8.96 1.42
N CYS A 116 -5.09 -9.54 2.17
CA CYS A 116 -5.37 -10.55 3.16
C CYS A 116 -5.91 -9.86 4.42
N ALA A 117 -7.22 -9.91 4.61
CA ALA A 117 -7.90 -9.24 5.71
C ALA A 117 -8.19 -10.26 6.82
N ASP A 118 -7.65 -9.99 8.01
CA ASP A 118 -8.07 -10.69 9.21
C ASP A 118 -9.56 -10.44 9.46
N LYS A 119 -10.31 -11.49 9.76
CA LYS A 119 -11.76 -11.41 9.95
C LYS A 119 -12.09 -10.47 11.11
N THR A 120 -11.53 -10.75 12.28
CA THR A 120 -11.87 -10.09 13.53
C THR A 120 -11.38 -8.65 13.51
N GLY A 121 -12.28 -7.70 13.81
CA GLY A 121 -11.95 -6.28 13.89
C GLY A 121 -11.83 -5.56 12.53
N THR A 122 -11.52 -6.26 11.43
CA THR A 122 -11.48 -5.69 10.08
C THR A 122 -12.80 -5.88 9.32
N LEU A 123 -13.23 -7.13 9.13
CA LEU A 123 -14.46 -7.49 8.40
C LEU A 123 -15.68 -7.51 9.31
N THR A 124 -15.47 -7.84 10.58
CA THR A 124 -16.50 -7.91 11.60
C THR A 124 -16.33 -6.79 12.63
N GLN A 125 -17.35 -6.60 13.46
CA GLN A 125 -17.37 -5.53 14.47
C GLN A 125 -16.48 -5.85 15.68
N ASN A 126 -16.02 -7.11 15.83
CA ASN A 126 -15.37 -7.61 17.03
C ASN A 126 -16.23 -7.37 18.28
N LYS A 127 -17.54 -7.54 18.12
CA LYS A 127 -18.55 -7.42 19.17
C LYS A 127 -19.38 -8.68 19.15
N LEU A 128 -18.93 -9.68 19.91
CA LEU A 128 -19.64 -10.93 20.00
C LEU A 128 -21.03 -10.70 20.61
N THR A 129 -22.03 -11.32 20.00
CA THR A 129 -23.42 -11.30 20.42
C THR A 129 -23.87 -12.73 20.66
N LEU A 130 -24.63 -12.95 21.72
CA LEU A 130 -25.16 -14.27 22.03
C LEU A 130 -26.43 -14.53 21.20
N GLY A 131 -26.47 -15.68 20.52
CA GLY A 131 -27.67 -16.19 19.86
C GLY A 131 -28.47 -17.13 20.75
N ASP A 132 -29.52 -17.74 20.19
CA ASP A 132 -30.38 -18.67 20.92
C ASP A 132 -29.62 -19.96 21.28
N PRO A 133 -29.47 -20.31 22.57
CA PRO A 133 -28.69 -21.46 23.00
C PRO A 133 -29.35 -22.79 22.63
N PHE A 134 -28.52 -23.80 22.39
CA PHE A 134 -28.94 -25.18 22.42
C PHE A 134 -28.93 -25.67 23.87
N THR A 135 -29.99 -26.34 24.29
CA THR A 135 -30.15 -26.87 25.65
C THR A 135 -30.25 -28.38 25.62
N VAL A 136 -29.68 -29.03 26.63
CA VAL A 136 -29.88 -30.46 26.88
C VAL A 136 -31.26 -30.68 27.52
N ASP A 137 -31.92 -31.80 27.23
CA ASP A 137 -33.30 -32.09 27.63
C ASP A 137 -33.62 -31.74 29.09
N GLY A 138 -34.68 -30.93 29.27
CA GLY A 138 -35.16 -30.50 30.59
C GLY A 138 -34.49 -29.24 31.18
N ILE A 139 -33.46 -28.68 30.53
CA ILE A 139 -32.77 -27.47 30.99
C ILE A 139 -33.27 -26.25 30.18
N PRO A 140 -33.73 -25.17 30.84
CA PRO A 140 -34.18 -23.96 30.13
C PRO A 140 -32.98 -23.14 29.62
N ALA A 141 -33.19 -22.43 28.51
CA ALA A 141 -32.17 -21.58 27.87
C ALA A 141 -31.58 -20.56 28.85
N ASP A 142 -32.42 -19.91 29.66
CA ASP A 142 -32.01 -18.90 30.64
C ASP A 142 -31.03 -19.47 31.69
N GLN A 143 -31.14 -20.75 32.03
CA GLN A 143 -30.22 -21.42 32.96
C GLN A 143 -28.84 -21.65 32.34
N VAL A 144 -28.78 -22.06 31.06
CA VAL A 144 -27.50 -22.25 30.35
C VAL A 144 -26.76 -20.92 30.21
N ILE A 145 -27.48 -19.83 29.93
CA ILE A 145 -26.91 -18.48 29.86
C ILE A 145 -26.42 -18.04 31.24
N LEU A 146 -27.21 -18.28 32.29
CA LEU A 146 -26.82 -17.97 33.68
C LEU A 146 -25.55 -18.70 34.11
N ASP A 147 -25.47 -20.01 33.90
CA ASP A 147 -24.29 -20.80 34.25
C ASP A 147 -23.06 -20.37 33.44
N GLY A 148 -23.23 -20.05 32.15
CA GLY A 148 -22.18 -19.44 31.33
C GLY A 148 -21.75 -18.06 31.84
N ALA A 149 -22.69 -17.23 32.29
CA ALA A 149 -22.42 -15.90 32.82
C ALA A 149 -21.71 -15.97 34.18
N LEU A 150 -22.06 -16.92 35.05
CA LEU A 150 -21.36 -17.19 36.31
C LEU A 150 -19.92 -17.67 36.10
N ALA A 151 -19.66 -18.34 34.97
CA ALA A 151 -18.31 -18.70 34.52
C ALA A 151 -17.59 -17.58 33.74
N SER A 152 -18.09 -16.33 33.80
CA SER A 152 -17.54 -15.14 33.12
C SER A 152 -17.15 -14.05 34.13
N ARG A 153 -16.17 -13.20 33.78
CA ARG A 153 -15.79 -12.02 34.58
C ARG A 153 -15.80 -10.77 33.73
N GLU A 154 -16.54 -9.75 34.16
CA GLU A 154 -16.57 -8.45 33.48
C GLU A 154 -15.20 -7.74 33.57
N GLU A 155 -14.45 -7.96 34.67
CA GLU A 155 -13.13 -7.34 34.87
C GLU A 155 -12.07 -7.81 33.85
N ASN A 156 -12.24 -9.01 33.27
CA ASN A 156 -11.31 -9.55 32.27
C ASN A 156 -11.39 -8.85 30.91
N ASN A 157 -12.49 -8.12 30.66
CA ASN A 157 -12.75 -7.39 29.41
C ASN A 157 -12.62 -8.28 28.14
N ASP A 158 -12.90 -9.58 28.27
CA ASP A 158 -12.96 -10.52 27.14
C ASP A 158 -14.30 -10.36 26.41
N THR A 159 -14.24 -10.21 25.09
CA THR A 159 -15.40 -10.17 24.19
C THR A 159 -16.35 -11.36 24.37
N ILE A 160 -15.85 -12.55 24.71
CA ILE A 160 -16.68 -13.74 24.97
C ILE A 160 -17.45 -13.57 26.28
N ASP A 161 -16.77 -13.18 27.35
CA ASP A 161 -17.36 -12.95 28.67
C ASP A 161 -18.45 -11.88 28.60
N LEU A 162 -18.15 -10.76 27.93
CA LEU A 162 -19.09 -9.65 27.75
C LEU A 162 -20.31 -10.07 26.92
N ALA A 163 -20.14 -10.92 25.90
CA ALA A 163 -21.24 -11.42 25.09
C ALA A 163 -22.19 -12.32 25.88
N VAL A 164 -21.64 -13.22 26.70
CA VAL A 164 -22.44 -14.12 27.55
C VAL A 164 -23.15 -13.33 28.66
N LEU A 165 -22.45 -12.40 29.33
CA LEU A 165 -23.03 -11.49 30.33
C LEU A 165 -24.11 -10.56 29.73
N GLY A 166 -23.95 -10.14 28.47
CA GLY A 166 -24.92 -9.36 27.72
C GLY A 166 -26.17 -10.15 27.30
N GLY A 167 -26.08 -11.48 27.26
CA GLY A 167 -27.20 -12.36 26.93
C GLY A 167 -28.19 -12.59 28.08
N LEU A 168 -27.86 -12.17 29.31
CA LEU A 168 -28.78 -12.26 30.44
C LEU A 168 -29.93 -11.26 30.28
N LYS A 169 -31.18 -11.75 30.40
CA LYS A 169 -32.39 -10.91 30.42
C LYS A 169 -32.41 -9.94 31.60
N ASP A 170 -31.93 -10.40 32.76
CA ASP A 170 -31.80 -9.59 33.97
C ASP A 170 -30.45 -9.83 34.66
N ARG A 171 -29.58 -8.82 34.63
CA ARG A 171 -28.27 -8.84 35.30
C ARG A 171 -28.39 -8.88 36.83
N SER A 172 -29.54 -8.52 37.40
CA SER A 172 -29.75 -8.55 38.86
C SER A 172 -29.71 -9.98 39.42
N SER A 173 -30.02 -10.98 38.59
CA SER A 173 -29.95 -12.41 38.93
C SER A 173 -28.56 -12.86 39.41
N LEU A 174 -27.49 -12.22 38.94
CA LEU A 174 -26.13 -12.53 39.37
C LEU A 174 -25.88 -12.17 40.84
N LYS A 175 -26.65 -11.24 41.43
CA LYS A 175 -26.48 -10.83 42.84
C LYS A 175 -26.88 -11.91 43.84
N ASP A 176 -27.71 -12.86 43.42
CA ASP A 176 -28.12 -13.99 44.25
C ASP A 176 -27.04 -15.10 44.31
N TYR A 177 -25.92 -14.91 43.61
CA TYR A 177 -24.81 -15.84 43.53
C TYR A 177 -23.48 -15.17 43.91
N GLN A 178 -22.73 -15.81 44.79
CA GLN A 178 -21.39 -15.37 45.18
C GLN A 178 -20.34 -16.31 44.57
N VAL A 179 -19.50 -15.79 43.67
CA VAL A 179 -18.38 -16.57 43.12
C VAL A 179 -17.26 -16.64 44.15
N ILE A 180 -17.01 -17.83 44.71
CA ILE A 180 -15.99 -18.10 45.73
C ILE A 180 -14.61 -18.17 45.10
N ASP A 181 -14.50 -18.90 43.99
CA ASP A 181 -13.26 -19.18 43.29
C ASP A 181 -13.48 -19.11 41.79
N PHE A 182 -12.49 -18.61 41.06
CA PHE A 182 -12.58 -18.43 39.61
C PHE A 182 -11.25 -18.80 38.97
N GLN A 183 -11.29 -19.79 38.09
CA GLN A 183 -10.16 -20.18 37.27
C GLN A 183 -10.28 -19.53 35.89
N PRO A 184 -9.36 -18.61 35.55
CA PRO A 184 -9.38 -17.91 34.27
C PRO A 184 -9.03 -18.84 33.11
N PHE A 185 -9.26 -18.34 31.89
CA PHE A 185 -9.05 -19.12 30.67
C PHE A 185 -7.58 -19.51 30.53
N ASP A 186 -7.33 -20.81 30.35
CA ASP A 186 -6.01 -21.34 30.01
C ASP A 186 -6.01 -21.86 28.56
N PRO A 187 -5.11 -21.39 27.67
CA PRO A 187 -4.96 -21.89 26.31
C PRO A 187 -4.76 -23.42 26.18
N VAL A 188 -4.21 -24.07 27.22
CA VAL A 188 -4.00 -25.52 27.26
C VAL A 188 -5.32 -26.25 27.53
N HIS A 189 -6.05 -25.83 28.56
CA HIS A 189 -7.30 -26.46 28.98
C HIS A 189 -8.51 -25.95 28.19
N LYS A 190 -8.41 -24.80 27.51
CA LYS A 190 -9.44 -24.15 26.66
C LYS A 190 -10.82 -23.99 27.32
N ARG A 191 -10.84 -23.68 28.61
CA ARG A 191 -12.07 -23.44 29.41
C ARG A 191 -11.82 -22.48 30.57
N THR A 192 -12.89 -21.88 31.08
CA THR A 192 -12.94 -21.19 32.38
C THR A 192 -13.81 -21.99 33.35
N GLU A 193 -13.52 -21.88 34.63
CA GLU A 193 -14.29 -22.54 35.70
C GLU A 193 -14.58 -21.56 36.83
N ALA A 194 -15.73 -21.68 37.47
CA ALA A 194 -16.08 -20.88 38.64
C ALA A 194 -16.79 -21.75 39.68
N THR A 195 -16.41 -21.59 40.94
CA THR A 195 -17.11 -22.16 42.09
C THR A 195 -18.04 -21.09 42.67
N VAL A 196 -19.32 -21.40 42.73
CA VAL A 196 -20.40 -20.45 43.02
C VAL A 196 -21.20 -20.92 44.21
N LYS A 197 -21.51 -19.99 45.12
CA LYS A 197 -22.43 -20.18 46.24
C LYS A 197 -23.75 -19.46 45.96
N ALA A 198 -24.84 -20.19 45.89
CA ALA A 198 -26.18 -19.62 45.80
C ALA A 198 -26.66 -19.07 47.15
N LYS A 199 -27.66 -18.19 47.10
CA LYS A 199 -28.33 -17.60 48.28
C LYS A 199 -28.96 -18.64 49.21
N ASP A 200 -29.33 -19.80 48.70
CA ASP A 200 -29.84 -20.94 49.48
C ASP A 200 -28.73 -21.70 50.25
N GLY A 201 -27.47 -21.25 50.14
CA GLY A 201 -26.31 -21.83 50.80
C GLY A 201 -25.66 -22.98 50.02
N LYS A 202 -26.26 -23.46 48.92
CA LYS A 202 -25.68 -24.54 48.12
C LYS A 202 -24.51 -24.03 47.29
N THR A 203 -23.50 -24.89 47.14
CA THR A 203 -22.31 -24.60 46.34
C THR A 203 -22.28 -25.51 45.13
N PHE A 204 -22.01 -24.94 43.96
CA PHE A 204 -21.90 -25.65 42.69
C PHE A 204 -20.77 -25.05 41.85
N LYS A 205 -20.31 -25.81 40.85
CA LYS A 205 -19.26 -25.38 39.91
C LYS A 205 -19.86 -25.24 38.53
N VAL A 206 -19.42 -24.22 37.80
CA VAL A 206 -19.79 -23.96 36.41
C VAL A 206 -18.54 -23.85 35.56
N ALA A 207 -18.61 -24.32 34.33
CA ALA A 207 -17.52 -24.25 33.37
C ALA A 207 -18.04 -23.88 31.99
N LYS A 208 -17.25 -23.12 31.24
CA LYS A 208 -17.51 -22.82 29.84
C LYS A 208 -16.23 -22.94 29.03
N GLY A 209 -16.33 -23.35 27.78
CA GLY A 209 -15.15 -23.56 26.93
C GLY A 209 -15.47 -24.16 25.57
N ALA A 210 -14.44 -24.65 24.88
CA ALA A 210 -14.64 -25.35 23.60
C ALA A 210 -15.57 -26.57 23.80
N PRO A 211 -16.60 -26.76 22.95
CA PRO A 211 -17.59 -27.84 23.13
C PRO A 211 -16.97 -29.22 23.35
N GLN A 212 -15.95 -29.60 22.56
CA GLN A 212 -15.25 -30.88 22.72
C GLN A 212 -14.52 -31.03 24.07
N VAL A 213 -14.02 -29.94 24.64
CA VAL A 213 -13.34 -29.95 25.95
C VAL A 213 -14.37 -30.12 27.07
N ILE A 214 -15.49 -29.40 26.98
CA ILE A 214 -16.56 -29.47 27.98
C ILE A 214 -17.26 -30.85 27.90
N LEU A 215 -17.43 -31.42 26.71
CA LEU A 215 -17.87 -32.81 26.54
C LEU A 215 -16.88 -33.78 27.21
N GLY A 216 -15.58 -33.64 26.99
CA GLY A 216 -14.56 -34.48 27.63
C GLY A 216 -14.53 -34.40 29.16
N LEU A 217 -15.02 -33.30 29.74
CA LEU A 217 -15.17 -33.10 31.18
C LEU A 217 -16.46 -33.73 31.74
N SER A 218 -17.50 -33.86 30.93
CA SER A 218 -18.87 -34.13 31.36
C SER A 218 -19.20 -35.62 31.42
N ALA A 219 -19.81 -36.08 32.52
CA ALA A 219 -20.17 -37.49 32.72
C ALA A 219 -21.34 -37.97 31.83
N ASN A 220 -22.19 -37.06 31.35
CA ASN A 220 -23.28 -37.36 30.42
C ASN A 220 -22.85 -37.32 28.94
N ALA A 221 -21.56 -37.15 28.64
CA ALA A 221 -21.06 -36.99 27.26
C ALA A 221 -21.58 -38.06 26.30
N GLY A 222 -21.54 -39.34 26.69
CA GLY A 222 -21.99 -40.44 25.83
C GLY A 222 -23.48 -40.39 25.44
N GLN A 223 -24.33 -39.69 26.20
CA GLN A 223 -25.76 -39.53 25.90
C GLN A 223 -26.03 -38.28 25.06
N VAL A 224 -25.34 -37.17 25.35
CA VAL A 224 -25.64 -35.86 24.74
C VAL A 224 -24.79 -35.53 23.53
N GLN A 225 -23.65 -36.21 23.34
CA GLN A 225 -22.67 -35.90 22.30
C GLN A 225 -23.28 -35.84 20.89
N PRO A 226 -24.12 -36.79 20.44
CA PRO A 226 -24.72 -36.71 19.10
C PRO A 226 -25.59 -35.46 18.89
N ALA A 227 -26.32 -35.03 19.93
CA ALA A 227 -27.17 -33.84 19.87
C ALA A 227 -26.34 -32.55 19.92
N VAL A 228 -25.28 -32.53 20.76
CA VAL A 228 -24.34 -31.41 20.87
C VAL A 228 -23.58 -31.22 19.55
N ASP A 229 -23.05 -32.29 18.96
CA ASP A 229 -22.31 -32.24 17.69
C ASP A 229 -23.21 -31.70 16.58
N LYS A 230 -24.46 -32.19 16.50
CA LYS A 230 -25.46 -31.67 15.55
C LYS A 230 -25.74 -30.18 15.76
N ALA A 231 -25.91 -29.73 17.00
CA ALA A 231 -26.15 -28.33 17.31
C ALA A 231 -24.94 -27.44 16.95
N VAL A 232 -23.72 -27.90 17.23
CA VAL A 232 -22.47 -27.22 16.86
C VAL A 232 -22.38 -27.06 15.34
N ASP A 233 -22.69 -28.10 14.58
CA ASP A 233 -22.70 -28.05 13.11
C ASP A 233 -23.77 -27.10 12.56
N GLU A 234 -24.98 -27.10 13.12
CA GLU A 234 -26.05 -26.16 12.75
C GLU A 234 -25.68 -24.71 13.06
N PHE A 235 -25.06 -24.46 14.21
CA PHE A 235 -24.54 -23.15 14.58
C PHE A 235 -23.42 -22.71 13.64
N ALA A 236 -22.47 -23.58 13.33
CA ALA A 236 -21.38 -23.29 12.40
C ALA A 236 -21.91 -23.00 10.99
N ALA A 237 -22.93 -23.73 10.52
CA ALA A 237 -23.59 -23.50 9.24
C ALA A 237 -24.29 -22.12 9.15
N ARG A 238 -24.68 -21.55 10.29
CA ARG A 238 -25.25 -20.19 10.39
C ARG A 238 -24.19 -19.11 10.70
N GLY A 239 -22.93 -19.50 10.89
CA GLY A 239 -21.79 -18.62 11.16
C GLY A 239 -21.57 -18.31 12.64
N PHE A 240 -22.13 -19.10 13.55
CA PHE A 240 -21.92 -18.95 14.99
C PHE A 240 -20.71 -19.78 15.45
N ARG A 241 -19.95 -19.23 16.38
CA ARG A 241 -18.94 -19.95 17.16
C ARG A 241 -19.61 -20.57 18.37
N SER A 242 -19.39 -21.87 18.59
CA SER A 242 -20.02 -22.60 19.70
C SER A 242 -19.18 -22.56 20.96
N LEU A 243 -19.83 -22.32 22.10
CA LEU A 243 -19.24 -22.38 23.44
C LEU A 243 -20.04 -23.37 24.30
N GLY A 244 -19.40 -24.46 24.72
CA GLY A 244 -20.04 -25.45 25.59
C GLY A 244 -20.12 -24.95 27.02
N VAL A 245 -21.18 -25.33 27.74
CA VAL A 245 -21.37 -25.02 29.17
C VAL A 245 -21.63 -26.31 29.94
N ALA A 246 -21.02 -26.43 31.11
CA ALA A 246 -21.24 -27.53 32.04
C ALA A 246 -21.43 -27.03 33.48
N ARG A 247 -22.11 -27.84 34.28
CA ARG A 247 -22.41 -27.60 35.69
C ARG A 247 -22.15 -28.85 36.51
N ALA A 248 -21.62 -28.69 37.72
CA ALA A 248 -21.47 -29.75 38.72
C ALA A 248 -22.03 -29.28 40.06
N GLU A 249 -22.89 -30.07 40.70
CA GLU A 249 -23.39 -29.78 42.04
C GLU A 249 -22.34 -30.22 43.09
N GLY A 250 -21.87 -29.30 43.94
CA GLY A 250 -20.80 -29.57 44.91
C GLY A 250 -19.50 -30.11 44.27
N ASP A 251 -18.99 -31.23 44.79
CA ASP A 251 -17.89 -32.03 44.21
C ASP A 251 -18.40 -33.18 43.33
N GLY A 252 -19.64 -33.07 42.84
CA GLY A 252 -20.25 -34.04 41.95
C GLY A 252 -19.63 -34.09 40.56
N LYS A 253 -20.16 -34.97 39.72
CA LYS A 253 -19.72 -35.11 38.32
C LYS A 253 -20.26 -33.96 37.47
N TRP A 254 -19.41 -33.43 36.60
CA TRP A 254 -19.80 -32.43 35.59
C TRP A 254 -20.89 -32.96 34.67
N GLN A 255 -21.89 -32.14 34.40
CA GLN A 255 -22.97 -32.38 33.45
C GLN A 255 -22.91 -31.31 32.38
N PHE A 256 -22.91 -31.73 31.12
CA PHE A 256 -23.04 -30.83 29.99
C PHE A 256 -24.48 -30.32 29.95
N ILE A 257 -24.68 -29.00 29.96
CA ILE A 257 -26.02 -28.40 30.07
C ILE A 257 -26.50 -27.74 28.78
N GLY A 258 -25.58 -27.31 27.91
CA GLY A 258 -25.94 -26.67 26.65
C GLY A 258 -24.78 -26.03 25.90
N VAL A 259 -25.08 -25.48 24.74
CA VAL A 259 -24.15 -24.77 23.86
C VAL A 259 -24.66 -23.35 23.62
N LEU A 260 -23.81 -22.38 23.91
CA LEU A 260 -24.02 -20.96 23.65
C LEU A 260 -23.43 -20.60 22.28
N PRO A 261 -24.25 -20.20 21.29
CA PRO A 261 -23.75 -19.73 20.01
C PRO A 261 -23.38 -18.24 20.08
N LEU A 262 -22.15 -17.92 19.70
CA LEU A 262 -21.61 -16.57 19.65
C LEU A 262 -21.48 -16.12 18.21
N PHE A 263 -22.07 -14.97 17.87
CA PHE A 263 -22.00 -14.38 16.55
C PHE A 263 -21.19 -13.09 16.58
N ASP A 264 -20.22 -12.99 15.67
CA ASP A 264 -19.52 -11.74 15.40
C ASP A 264 -20.13 -11.11 14.15
N PRO A 265 -20.98 -10.07 14.28
CA PRO A 265 -21.67 -9.51 13.15
C PRO A 265 -20.68 -8.87 12.17
N PRO A 266 -20.89 -9.05 10.85
CA PRO A 266 -20.16 -8.28 9.86
C PRO A 266 -20.42 -6.79 10.06
N ARG A 267 -19.48 -5.95 9.64
CA ARG A 267 -19.73 -4.50 9.63
C ARG A 267 -20.77 -4.17 8.57
N GLU A 268 -21.58 -3.15 8.85
CA GLU A 268 -22.62 -2.67 7.93
C GLU A 268 -22.03 -2.21 6.59
N ASP A 269 -20.84 -1.60 6.63
CA ASP A 269 -20.12 -1.11 5.45
C ASP A 269 -19.24 -2.17 4.77
N ALA A 270 -19.09 -3.37 5.34
CA ALA A 270 -18.12 -4.35 4.85
C ALA A 270 -18.46 -4.87 3.45
N GLU A 271 -19.71 -5.23 3.19
CA GLU A 271 -20.14 -5.78 1.90
C GLU A 271 -19.95 -4.75 0.76
N GLU A 272 -20.39 -3.50 0.99
CA GLU A 272 -20.21 -2.41 0.01
C GLU A 272 -18.73 -2.08 -0.20
N THR A 273 -17.95 -2.08 0.87
CA THR A 273 -16.50 -1.84 0.80
C THR A 273 -15.79 -2.95 0.02
N ILE A 274 -16.21 -4.21 0.18
CA ILE A 274 -15.67 -5.35 -0.59
C ILE A 274 -15.99 -5.19 -2.08
N LYS A 275 -17.22 -4.78 -2.42
CA LYS A 275 -17.60 -4.47 -3.82
C LYS A 275 -16.74 -3.34 -4.37
N THR A 276 -16.53 -2.29 -3.59
CA THR A 276 -15.67 -1.16 -3.96
C THR A 276 -14.21 -1.60 -4.17
N ALA A 277 -13.68 -2.43 -3.27
CA ALA A 277 -12.32 -2.98 -3.38
C ALA A 277 -12.15 -3.79 -4.67
N LYS A 278 -13.11 -4.67 -4.99
CA LYS A 278 -13.11 -5.44 -6.24
C LYS A 278 -13.19 -4.52 -7.47
N ALA A 279 -14.02 -3.47 -7.42
CA ALA A 279 -14.15 -2.50 -8.51
C ALA A 279 -12.85 -1.72 -8.79
N ILE A 280 -12.02 -1.47 -7.76
CA ILE A 280 -10.70 -0.86 -7.90
C ILE A 280 -9.57 -1.88 -8.07
N GLY A 281 -9.89 -3.15 -8.36
CA GLY A 281 -8.92 -4.19 -8.67
C GLY A 281 -8.15 -4.73 -7.46
N VAL A 282 -8.73 -4.68 -6.25
CA VAL A 282 -8.17 -5.30 -5.03
C VAL A 282 -8.99 -6.54 -4.68
N LYS A 283 -8.40 -7.73 -4.74
CA LYS A 283 -9.02 -8.98 -4.30
C LYS A 283 -8.83 -9.12 -2.79
N ILE A 284 -9.94 -9.13 -2.05
CA ILE A 284 -9.91 -9.37 -0.61
C ILE A 284 -9.94 -10.87 -0.36
N LYS A 285 -9.03 -11.36 0.47
CA LYS A 285 -8.98 -12.73 0.97
C LYS A 285 -9.19 -12.72 2.48
N MET A 286 -10.20 -13.43 2.98
CA MET A 286 -10.41 -13.55 4.42
C MET A 286 -9.34 -14.47 5.03
N VAL A 287 -8.75 -14.09 6.15
CA VAL A 287 -7.85 -14.94 6.93
C VAL A 287 -8.44 -15.07 8.32
N THR A 288 -8.70 -16.28 8.79
CA THR A 288 -9.29 -16.49 10.12
C THR A 288 -8.82 -17.78 10.80
N GLY A 289 -8.79 -17.77 12.12
CA GLY A 289 -8.62 -18.95 12.95
C GLY A 289 -9.90 -19.76 13.18
N ASP A 290 -11.06 -19.29 12.68
CA ASP A 290 -12.32 -20.02 12.81
C ASP A 290 -12.36 -21.30 11.98
N ALA A 291 -13.29 -22.20 12.35
CA ALA A 291 -13.60 -23.39 11.59
C ALA A 291 -14.06 -23.05 10.17
N LEU A 292 -13.79 -23.98 9.24
CA LEU A 292 -14.09 -23.81 7.82
C LEU A 292 -15.55 -23.46 7.52
N ALA A 293 -16.50 -24.06 8.24
CA ALA A 293 -17.93 -23.80 8.07
C ALA A 293 -18.30 -22.35 8.42
N ILE A 294 -17.81 -21.83 9.54
CA ILE A 294 -18.03 -20.45 9.99
C ILE A 294 -17.41 -19.46 8.99
N ALA A 295 -16.18 -19.73 8.55
CA ALA A 295 -15.48 -18.89 7.59
C ALA A 295 -16.23 -18.84 6.25
N ARG A 296 -16.73 -19.99 5.76
CA ARG A 296 -17.50 -20.07 4.51
C ARG A 296 -18.81 -19.29 4.59
N GLU A 297 -19.54 -19.41 5.70
CA GLU A 297 -20.80 -18.68 5.88
C GLU A 297 -20.56 -17.17 6.03
N THR A 298 -19.52 -16.77 6.77
CA THR A 298 -19.13 -15.36 6.89
C THR A 298 -18.73 -14.78 5.52
N ALA A 299 -17.94 -15.53 4.74
CA ALA A 299 -17.52 -15.12 3.41
C ALA A 299 -18.70 -14.99 2.43
N LYS A 300 -19.71 -15.86 2.56
CA LYS A 300 -20.96 -15.77 1.80
C LYS A 300 -21.76 -14.52 2.16
N LYS A 301 -21.96 -14.24 3.45
CA LYS A 301 -22.65 -13.03 3.92
C LYS A 301 -21.96 -11.74 3.46
N LEU A 302 -20.63 -11.74 3.41
CA LEU A 302 -19.81 -10.60 2.98
C LEU A 302 -19.63 -10.48 1.46
N GLY A 303 -20.12 -11.45 0.67
CA GLY A 303 -19.94 -11.46 -0.79
C GLY A 303 -18.49 -11.68 -1.26
N LEU A 304 -17.65 -12.34 -0.45
CA LEU A 304 -16.26 -12.64 -0.80
C LEU A 304 -16.18 -13.80 -1.79
N GLY A 305 -16.92 -14.89 -1.53
CA GLY A 305 -16.90 -16.14 -2.27
C GLY A 305 -16.96 -17.34 -1.33
N ALA A 306 -17.14 -18.55 -1.86
CA ALA A 306 -17.24 -19.77 -1.05
C ALA A 306 -15.96 -20.64 -1.08
N ASN A 307 -14.97 -20.27 -1.90
CA ASN A 307 -13.72 -21.01 -2.04
C ASN A 307 -12.76 -20.72 -0.88
N ILE A 308 -13.08 -21.25 0.30
CA ILE A 308 -12.27 -21.13 1.51
C ILE A 308 -11.42 -22.39 1.67
N LEU A 309 -10.11 -22.21 1.81
CA LEU A 309 -9.16 -23.30 2.06
C LEU A 309 -8.94 -23.51 3.56
N ASP A 310 -8.78 -24.76 3.94
CA ASP A 310 -8.36 -25.12 5.30
C ASP A 310 -6.83 -25.04 5.41
N ALA A 311 -6.33 -24.59 6.55
CA ALA A 311 -4.89 -24.46 6.78
C ALA A 311 -4.10 -25.77 6.55
N SER A 312 -4.69 -26.94 6.81
CA SER A 312 -4.09 -28.25 6.54
C SER A 312 -3.76 -28.49 5.06
N SER A 313 -4.46 -27.80 4.15
CA SER A 313 -4.27 -27.89 2.70
C SER A 313 -3.19 -26.94 2.15
N LEU A 314 -2.64 -26.04 2.98
CA LEU A 314 -1.67 -25.03 2.56
C LEU A 314 -0.25 -25.56 2.35
N GLY A 315 0.00 -26.82 2.68
CA GLY A 315 1.35 -27.40 2.62
C GLY A 315 2.24 -26.90 3.77
N ASP A 316 3.49 -27.37 3.76
CA ASP A 316 4.44 -27.15 4.85
C ASP A 316 5.37 -26.00 4.48
N ALA A 317 5.38 -24.91 5.26
CA ALA A 317 6.09 -23.66 4.94
C ALA A 317 7.61 -23.83 4.73
N LYS A 318 8.18 -24.94 5.21
CA LYS A 318 9.61 -25.30 5.07
C LYS A 318 9.96 -26.10 3.81
N LYS A 319 8.97 -26.62 3.07
CA LYS A 319 9.19 -27.39 1.83
C LYS A 319 8.91 -26.50 0.61
N LYS A 320 9.61 -26.76 -0.50
CA LYS A 320 9.27 -26.13 -1.79
C LYS A 320 7.83 -26.51 -2.14
N GLU A 321 6.97 -25.52 -2.21
CA GLU A 321 5.58 -25.72 -2.60
C GLU A 321 5.47 -26.28 -4.01
N THR A 322 4.48 -27.13 -4.19
CA THR A 322 4.10 -27.58 -5.52
C THR A 322 3.35 -26.45 -6.24
N PRO A 323 3.47 -26.33 -7.57
CA PRO A 323 2.73 -25.33 -8.34
C PRO A 323 1.21 -25.37 -8.12
N ALA A 324 0.65 -26.55 -7.84
CA ALA A 324 -0.77 -26.75 -7.57
C ALA A 324 -1.24 -26.10 -6.26
N VAL A 325 -0.42 -26.15 -5.19
CA VAL A 325 -0.72 -25.50 -3.91
C VAL A 325 -0.69 -23.98 -4.07
N ALA A 326 0.34 -23.45 -4.76
CA ALA A 326 0.45 -22.02 -5.02
C ALA A 326 -0.74 -21.48 -5.84
N GLU A 327 -1.21 -22.25 -6.84
CA GLU A 327 -2.40 -21.90 -7.61
C GLU A 327 -3.69 -21.94 -6.77
N SER A 328 -3.82 -22.94 -5.90
CA SER A 328 -4.97 -23.03 -4.99
C SER A 328 -5.04 -21.82 -4.05
N ILE A 329 -3.90 -21.41 -3.48
CA ILE A 329 -3.77 -20.21 -2.62
C ILE A 329 -4.14 -18.94 -3.38
N GLU A 330 -3.70 -18.79 -4.62
CA GLU A 330 -4.01 -17.64 -5.47
C GLU A 330 -5.52 -17.57 -5.81
N GLN A 331 -6.14 -18.71 -6.12
CA GLN A 331 -7.56 -18.77 -6.48
C GLN A 331 -8.50 -18.65 -5.27
N ALA A 332 -8.06 -19.05 -4.07
CA ALA A 332 -8.87 -18.99 -2.85
C ALA A 332 -9.47 -17.60 -2.55
N ASP A 333 -10.64 -17.57 -1.94
CA ASP A 333 -11.32 -16.36 -1.45
C ASP A 333 -11.09 -16.15 0.06
N GLY A 334 -10.54 -17.15 0.73
CA GLY A 334 -10.09 -17.03 2.11
C GLY A 334 -9.52 -18.32 2.68
N PHE A 335 -9.12 -18.25 3.93
CA PHE A 335 -8.39 -19.29 4.65
C PHE A 335 -8.95 -19.41 6.07
N ALA A 336 -9.23 -20.65 6.48
CA ALA A 336 -9.78 -21.00 7.78
C ALA A 336 -8.76 -21.79 8.62
N GLN A 337 -8.95 -21.81 9.95
CA GLN A 337 -8.08 -22.49 10.91
C GLN A 337 -6.59 -22.08 10.79
N VAL A 338 -6.35 -20.82 10.43
CA VAL A 338 -5.01 -20.32 10.12
C VAL A 338 -4.23 -20.02 11.40
N PHE A 339 -3.02 -20.58 11.49
CA PHE A 339 -2.05 -20.29 12.53
C PHE A 339 -1.07 -19.19 12.09
N PRO A 340 -0.31 -18.56 13.00
CA PRO A 340 0.62 -17.48 12.67
C PRO A 340 1.59 -17.81 11.52
N GLU A 341 2.12 -19.03 11.53
CA GLU A 341 3.06 -19.54 10.52
C GLU A 341 2.40 -19.66 9.13
N HIS A 342 1.12 -20.04 9.10
CA HIS A 342 0.32 -20.11 7.88
C HIS A 342 0.03 -18.71 7.31
N LYS A 343 -0.20 -17.70 8.17
CA LYS A 343 -0.37 -16.30 7.72
C LYS A 343 0.88 -15.82 6.97
N PHE A 344 2.06 -16.06 7.52
CA PHE A 344 3.33 -15.74 6.87
C PHE A 344 3.48 -16.48 5.53
N HIS A 345 3.16 -17.78 5.52
CA HIS A 345 3.25 -18.61 4.33
C HIS A 345 2.36 -18.09 3.20
N ILE A 346 1.07 -17.87 3.46
CA ILE A 346 0.11 -17.33 2.47
C ILE A 346 0.65 -16.06 1.81
N VAL A 347 1.17 -15.12 2.60
CA VAL A 347 1.74 -13.88 2.08
C VAL A 347 2.96 -14.15 1.19
N ASP A 348 3.88 -15.01 1.62
CA ASP A 348 5.08 -15.37 0.86
C ASP A 348 4.75 -16.02 -0.50
N VAL A 349 3.75 -16.91 -0.54
CA VAL A 349 3.28 -17.55 -1.78
C VAL A 349 2.74 -16.52 -2.77
N LEU A 350 1.83 -15.66 -2.29
CA LEU A 350 1.21 -14.64 -3.13
C LEU A 350 2.26 -13.66 -3.68
N GLN A 351 3.25 -13.27 -2.86
CA GLN A 351 4.39 -12.46 -3.30
C GLN A 351 5.23 -13.16 -4.37
N LYS A 352 5.54 -14.45 -4.19
CA LYS A 352 6.29 -15.26 -5.17
C LYS A 352 5.55 -15.41 -6.50
N ARG A 353 4.20 -15.36 -6.49
CA ARG A 353 3.35 -15.34 -7.69
C ARG A 353 3.27 -13.96 -8.35
N GLY A 354 3.88 -12.93 -7.74
CA GLY A 354 4.01 -11.59 -8.30
C GLY A 354 2.92 -10.61 -7.87
N HIS A 355 2.13 -10.96 -6.85
CA HIS A 355 1.16 -10.04 -6.24
C HIS A 355 1.83 -9.10 -5.24
N ILE A 356 1.25 -7.91 -5.08
CA ILE A 356 1.63 -6.97 -4.02
C ILE A 356 0.60 -7.13 -2.92
N VAL A 357 1.05 -7.68 -1.80
CA VAL A 357 0.15 -8.21 -0.77
C VAL A 357 0.04 -7.22 0.39
N GLY A 358 -1.17 -6.77 0.64
CA GLY A 358 -1.56 -6.15 1.90
C GLY A 358 -1.97 -7.21 2.91
N MET A 359 -1.57 -7.09 4.17
CA MET A 359 -2.00 -7.99 5.25
C MET A 359 -2.50 -7.17 6.43
N THR A 360 -3.69 -7.47 6.96
CA THR A 360 -4.16 -6.87 8.22
C THR A 360 -3.90 -7.79 9.40
N GLY A 361 -3.72 -7.22 10.59
CA GLY A 361 -3.50 -7.97 11.82
C GLY A 361 -3.66 -7.12 13.07
N ASP A 362 -3.87 -7.77 14.19
CA ASP A 362 -4.14 -7.14 15.48
C ASP A 362 -3.20 -7.64 16.61
N GLY A 363 -2.77 -8.89 16.53
CA GLY A 363 -2.01 -9.56 17.58
C GLY A 363 -0.51 -9.63 17.32
N VAL A 364 0.24 -9.95 18.37
CA VAL A 364 1.69 -10.25 18.28
C VAL A 364 1.97 -11.42 17.34
N ASN A 365 1.01 -12.34 17.27
CA ASN A 365 0.99 -13.48 16.37
C ASN A 365 1.01 -13.07 14.87
N ASP A 366 0.52 -11.89 14.53
CA ASP A 366 0.47 -11.42 13.14
C ASP A 366 1.73 -10.67 12.73
N ALA A 367 2.57 -10.27 13.69
CA ALA A 367 3.78 -9.49 13.45
C ALA A 367 4.67 -10.08 12.34
N PRO A 368 4.92 -11.40 12.25
CA PRO A 368 5.70 -11.98 11.15
C PRO A 368 5.05 -11.78 9.79
N ALA A 369 3.74 -12.02 9.67
CA ALA A 369 3.00 -11.88 8.42
C ALA A 369 2.88 -10.40 8.00
N LEU A 370 2.65 -9.49 8.96
CA LEU A 370 2.63 -8.04 8.74
C LEU A 370 3.98 -7.53 8.25
N LYS A 371 5.08 -8.04 8.81
CA LYS A 371 6.43 -7.64 8.41
C LYS A 371 6.81 -8.18 7.03
N LYS A 372 6.34 -9.38 6.70
CA LYS A 372 6.57 -10.07 5.42
C LYS A 372 5.79 -9.45 4.27
N ALA A 373 4.56 -9.03 4.52
CA ALA A 373 3.69 -8.39 3.54
C ALA A 373 4.37 -7.13 2.96
N ASP A 374 4.10 -6.84 1.68
CA ASP A 374 4.55 -5.59 1.06
C ASP A 374 3.94 -4.41 1.82
N CYS A 375 2.69 -4.54 2.24
CA CYS A 375 2.06 -3.58 3.13
C CYS A 375 1.37 -4.26 4.33
N GLY A 376 2.08 -4.35 5.45
CA GLY A 376 1.48 -4.73 6.73
C GLY A 376 0.63 -3.60 7.33
N ILE A 377 -0.61 -3.90 7.72
CA ILE A 377 -1.59 -2.95 8.24
C ILE A 377 -2.04 -3.39 9.64
N ALA A 378 -1.66 -2.64 10.66
CA ALA A 378 -2.16 -2.85 12.02
C ALA A 378 -3.52 -2.18 12.18
N VAL A 379 -4.52 -2.93 12.67
CA VAL A 379 -5.85 -2.37 12.96
C VAL A 379 -5.82 -1.45 14.20
N SER A 380 -6.86 -0.65 14.41
CA SER A 380 -6.86 0.35 15.51
C SER A 380 -6.79 -0.25 16.92
N ALA A 381 -7.30 -1.47 17.09
CA ALA A 381 -7.22 -2.22 18.35
C ALA A 381 -5.93 -3.07 18.46
N ALA A 382 -5.00 -2.94 17.52
CA ALA A 382 -3.82 -3.79 17.47
C ALA A 382 -2.88 -3.55 18.67
N THR A 383 -2.21 -4.62 19.09
CA THR A 383 -1.12 -4.60 20.08
C THR A 383 0.07 -3.77 19.59
N ASP A 384 0.87 -3.25 20.52
CA ASP A 384 2.05 -2.44 20.17
C ASP A 384 3.07 -3.21 19.32
N ALA A 385 3.19 -4.53 19.54
CA ALA A 385 4.03 -5.39 18.71
C ALA A 385 3.55 -5.44 17.25
N ALA A 386 2.24 -5.57 17.01
CA ALA A 386 1.67 -5.53 15.67
C ALA A 386 1.85 -4.16 15.01
N ARG A 387 1.67 -3.05 15.76
CA ARG A 387 1.91 -1.68 15.28
C ARG A 387 3.37 -1.46 14.89
N ALA A 388 4.31 -1.99 15.66
CA ALA A 388 5.75 -1.90 15.38
C ALA A 388 6.16 -2.71 14.14
N ALA A 389 5.51 -3.85 13.90
CA ALA A 389 5.76 -4.67 12.73
C ALA A 389 5.16 -4.08 11.44
N ALA A 390 3.99 -3.44 11.55
CA ALA A 390 3.23 -2.90 10.44
C ALA A 390 3.89 -1.70 9.75
N SER A 391 3.55 -1.52 8.48
CA SER A 391 3.93 -0.37 7.66
C SER A 391 2.92 0.77 7.79
N ILE A 392 1.64 0.44 8.06
CA ILE A 392 0.53 1.36 8.26
C ILE A 392 -0.22 0.99 9.54
N VAL A 393 -0.61 1.99 10.32
CA VAL A 393 -1.39 1.82 11.55
C VAL A 393 -2.70 2.58 11.42
N LEU A 394 -3.82 1.88 11.54
CA LEU A 394 -5.15 2.49 11.46
C LEU A 394 -5.54 3.12 12.80
N MET A 395 -6.14 4.30 12.77
CA MET A 395 -6.68 5.01 13.94
C MET A 395 -8.20 4.86 14.05
N ALA A 396 -8.83 4.28 13.03
CA ALA A 396 -10.23 3.91 13.01
C ALA A 396 -10.36 2.46 12.52
N PRO A 397 -11.29 1.67 13.08
CA PRO A 397 -11.48 0.30 12.66
C PRO A 397 -12.24 0.23 11.33
N GLY A 398 -12.15 -0.92 10.65
CA GLY A 398 -12.94 -1.22 9.46
C GLY A 398 -12.16 -1.21 8.15
N LEU A 399 -12.64 -2.02 7.22
CA LEU A 399 -12.06 -2.20 5.89
C LEU A 399 -12.12 -0.91 5.04
N SER A 400 -13.13 -0.06 5.24
CA SER A 400 -13.35 1.17 4.46
C SER A 400 -12.17 2.13 4.56
N VAL A 401 -11.58 2.26 5.75
CA VAL A 401 -10.38 3.07 6.00
C VAL A 401 -9.19 2.60 5.16
N ILE A 402 -9.02 1.28 5.01
CA ILE A 402 -7.95 0.69 4.21
C ILE A 402 -8.17 1.00 2.73
N ILE A 403 -9.39 0.83 2.23
CA ILE A 403 -9.72 1.11 0.82
C ILE A 403 -9.53 2.59 0.48
N ASP A 404 -9.90 3.49 1.39
CA ASP A 404 -9.64 4.92 1.23
C ASP A 404 -8.16 5.26 1.24
N ALA A 405 -7.37 4.60 2.11
CA ALA A 405 -5.92 4.72 2.12
C ALA A 405 -5.30 4.24 0.80
N ILE A 406 -5.79 3.13 0.21
CA ILE A 406 -5.34 2.65 -1.11
C ILE A 406 -5.63 3.69 -2.19
N LYS A 407 -6.84 4.27 -2.21
CA LYS A 407 -7.21 5.31 -3.20
C LYS A 407 -6.30 6.53 -3.10
N GLU A 408 -6.02 7.03 -1.90
CA GLU A 408 -5.09 8.16 -1.72
C GLU A 408 -3.66 7.79 -2.11
N SER A 409 -3.20 6.61 -1.71
CA SER A 409 -1.87 6.11 -2.07
C SER A 409 -1.68 6.04 -3.59
N ARG A 410 -2.70 5.59 -4.33
CA ARG A 410 -2.69 5.62 -5.80
C ARG A 410 -2.63 7.04 -6.38
N ARG A 411 -3.28 8.04 -5.75
CA ARG A 411 -3.14 9.45 -6.18
C ARG A 411 -1.72 9.95 -5.97
N ILE A 412 -1.13 9.66 -4.80
CA ILE A 412 0.27 10.02 -4.48
C ILE A 412 1.22 9.35 -5.47
N PHE A 413 1.00 8.07 -5.79
CA PHE A 413 1.78 7.35 -6.78
C PHE A 413 1.72 7.99 -8.16
N GLN A 414 0.55 8.44 -8.64
CA GLN A 414 0.48 9.15 -9.92
C GLN A 414 1.26 10.47 -9.93
N ARG A 415 1.30 11.21 -8.80
CA ARG A 415 2.13 12.42 -8.69
C ARG A 415 3.62 12.08 -8.81
N MET A 416 4.06 11.03 -8.13
CA MET A 416 5.44 10.51 -8.24
C MET A 416 5.79 10.09 -9.68
N ASN A 417 4.87 9.40 -10.35
CA ASN A 417 5.06 8.96 -11.74
C ASN A 417 5.16 10.15 -12.70
N SER A 418 4.30 11.16 -12.52
CA SER A 418 4.30 12.40 -13.31
C SER A 418 5.61 13.17 -13.16
N TYR A 419 6.11 13.25 -11.91
CA TYR A 419 7.41 13.83 -11.59
C TYR A 419 8.56 13.08 -12.26
N ALA A 420 8.56 11.74 -12.19
CA ALA A 420 9.61 10.93 -12.79
C ALA A 420 9.69 11.13 -14.31
N ILE A 421 8.54 11.07 -15.01
CA ILE A 421 8.48 11.31 -16.46
C ILE A 421 9.01 12.70 -16.80
N TYR A 422 8.57 13.73 -16.05
CA TYR A 422 9.05 15.10 -16.22
C TYR A 422 10.57 15.19 -16.06
N ARG A 423 11.11 14.74 -14.93
CA ARG A 423 12.55 14.86 -14.63
C ARG A 423 13.39 14.19 -15.71
N ILE A 424 13.01 12.98 -16.12
CA ILE A 424 13.74 12.23 -17.15
C ILE A 424 13.65 12.97 -18.49
N ALA A 425 12.46 13.45 -18.89
CA ALA A 425 12.29 14.17 -20.15
C ALA A 425 13.11 15.47 -20.21
N GLU A 426 13.14 16.24 -19.12
CA GLU A 426 13.94 17.47 -19.03
C GLU A 426 15.44 17.18 -19.06
N THR A 427 15.91 16.20 -18.28
CA THR A 427 17.32 15.82 -18.29
C THR A 427 17.74 15.35 -19.69
N LEU A 428 16.95 14.49 -20.35
CA LEU A 428 17.21 14.06 -21.72
C LEU A 428 17.28 15.24 -22.69
N ARG A 429 16.35 16.18 -22.57
CA ARG A 429 16.31 17.36 -23.43
C ARG A 429 17.56 18.21 -23.29
N VAL A 430 17.96 18.53 -22.05
CA VAL A 430 19.15 19.34 -21.78
C VAL A 430 20.40 18.60 -22.26
N LEU A 431 20.57 17.32 -21.89
CA LEU A 431 21.76 16.56 -22.24
C LEU A 431 21.95 16.42 -23.75
N LEU A 432 20.91 16.01 -24.47
CA LEU A 432 20.98 15.80 -25.92
C LEU A 432 21.12 17.12 -26.67
N PHE A 433 20.39 18.17 -26.28
CA PHE A 433 20.50 19.47 -26.93
C PHE A 433 21.89 20.08 -26.75
N MET A 434 22.41 20.10 -25.52
CA MET A 434 23.76 20.59 -25.22
C MET A 434 24.81 19.81 -26.02
N THR A 435 24.77 18.48 -25.93
CA THR A 435 25.77 17.61 -26.59
C THR A 435 25.76 17.81 -28.10
N LEU A 436 24.59 17.75 -28.74
CA LEU A 436 24.49 17.90 -30.20
C LEU A 436 24.84 19.33 -30.66
N SER A 437 24.58 20.37 -29.85
CA SER A 437 24.94 21.75 -30.18
C SER A 437 26.46 21.92 -30.21
N ILE A 438 27.15 21.35 -29.22
CA ILE A 438 28.62 21.37 -29.13
C ILE A 438 29.21 20.56 -30.28
N LEU A 439 28.72 19.34 -30.49
CA LEU A 439 29.23 18.44 -31.51
C LEU A 439 28.99 18.95 -32.93
N VAL A 440 27.84 19.52 -33.26
CA VAL A 440 27.52 19.87 -34.66
C VAL A 440 27.88 21.32 -34.97
N PHE A 441 27.63 22.25 -34.06
CA PHE A 441 27.70 23.70 -34.32
C PHE A 441 28.90 24.38 -33.65
N ASN A 442 29.72 23.63 -32.90
CA ASN A 442 30.76 24.15 -32.02
C ASN A 442 30.25 25.36 -31.22
N PHE A 443 29.03 25.21 -30.68
CA PHE A 443 28.31 26.24 -29.97
C PHE A 443 27.86 25.71 -28.62
N TYR A 444 28.05 26.54 -27.60
CA TYR A 444 27.70 26.25 -26.22
C TYR A 444 26.41 27.00 -25.90
N PRO A 445 25.24 26.32 -25.91
CA PRO A 445 23.98 27.03 -25.88
C PRO A 445 23.58 27.52 -24.48
N LEU A 446 24.24 27.03 -23.42
CA LEU A 446 24.02 27.46 -22.04
C LEU A 446 25.35 27.53 -21.29
N THR A 447 25.49 28.54 -20.43
CA THR A 447 26.59 28.64 -19.46
C THR A 447 26.30 27.79 -18.21
N ALA A 448 27.34 27.53 -17.41
CA ALA A 448 27.18 26.83 -16.13
C ALA A 448 26.20 27.57 -15.19
N VAL A 449 26.28 28.91 -15.13
CA VAL A 449 25.39 29.73 -14.31
C VAL A 449 23.94 29.62 -14.78
N MET A 450 23.69 29.67 -16.09
CA MET A 450 22.34 29.48 -16.66
C MET A 450 21.74 28.12 -16.29
N ILE A 451 22.55 27.05 -16.30
CA ILE A 451 22.11 25.70 -15.91
C ILE A 451 21.76 25.64 -14.43
N VAL A 452 22.56 26.27 -13.57
CA VAL A 452 22.26 26.35 -12.13
C VAL A 452 20.95 27.11 -11.88
N ILE A 453 20.74 28.26 -12.54
CA ILE A 453 19.48 29.02 -12.41
C ILE A 453 18.29 28.19 -12.92
N LEU A 454 18.44 27.52 -14.07
CA LEU A 454 17.42 26.66 -14.64
C LEU A 454 17.06 25.51 -13.69
N ALA A 455 18.07 24.86 -13.10
CA ALA A 455 17.87 23.79 -12.12
C ALA A 455 17.14 24.30 -10.87
N LEU A 456 17.57 25.43 -10.31
CA LEU A 456 16.98 26.02 -9.10
C LEU A 456 15.50 26.37 -9.31
N LEU A 457 15.17 27.05 -10.42
CA LEU A 457 13.80 27.46 -10.72
C LEU A 457 12.90 26.24 -11.01
N ASN A 458 13.39 25.27 -11.80
CA ASN A 458 12.67 24.04 -12.07
C ASN A 458 12.40 23.22 -10.80
N ASP A 459 13.41 23.09 -9.93
CA ASP A 459 13.32 22.28 -8.70
C ASP A 459 12.42 22.94 -7.66
N GLY A 460 12.45 24.27 -7.54
CA GLY A 460 11.54 25.04 -6.69
C GLY A 460 10.09 24.90 -7.13
N ALA A 461 9.80 25.06 -8.44
CA ALA A 461 8.45 24.94 -8.96
C ALA A 461 7.91 23.52 -8.81
N ILE A 462 8.70 22.50 -9.15
CA ILE A 462 8.21 21.12 -9.24
C ILE A 462 7.86 20.51 -7.88
N LEU A 463 8.41 21.00 -6.76
CA LEU A 463 8.03 20.55 -5.41
C LEU A 463 6.51 20.68 -5.16
N SER A 464 5.86 21.65 -5.81
CA SER A 464 4.41 21.85 -5.73
C SER A 464 3.59 20.70 -6.34
N ILE A 465 4.20 19.80 -7.14
CA ILE A 465 3.53 18.62 -7.70
C ILE A 465 2.98 17.68 -6.61
N ALA A 466 3.58 17.72 -5.41
CA ALA A 466 3.10 16.97 -4.25
C ALA A 466 1.64 17.29 -3.89
N TYR A 467 1.17 18.50 -4.22
CA TYR A 467 -0.18 18.99 -3.94
C TYR A 467 -1.10 18.95 -5.16
N ASP A 468 -0.66 18.39 -6.29
CA ASP A 468 -1.40 18.50 -7.53
C ASP A 468 -2.68 17.63 -7.56
N ASN A 469 -3.66 18.05 -8.36
CA ASN A 469 -4.90 17.31 -8.57
C ASN A 469 -4.66 16.15 -9.54
N VAL A 470 -4.93 14.92 -9.10
CA VAL A 470 -4.76 13.73 -9.94
C VAL A 470 -5.93 12.77 -9.76
N LYS A 471 -6.30 12.08 -10.85
CA LYS A 471 -7.24 10.95 -10.81
C LYS A 471 -6.45 9.66 -10.62
N TYR A 472 -6.81 8.89 -9.59
CA TYR A 472 -6.28 7.54 -9.43
C TYR A 472 -6.90 6.63 -10.51
N LYS A 473 -6.33 5.45 -10.68
CA LYS A 473 -6.82 4.41 -11.59
C LYS A 473 -7.45 3.29 -10.76
N ASP A 474 -8.50 2.69 -11.31
CA ASP A 474 -9.22 1.57 -10.68
C ASP A 474 -8.47 0.24 -10.82
N GLN A 475 -7.14 0.30 -10.96
CA GLN A 475 -6.26 -0.84 -11.03
C GLN A 475 -5.04 -0.59 -10.14
N PRO A 476 -4.44 -1.65 -9.58
CA PRO A 476 -3.18 -1.57 -8.84
C PRO A 476 -2.11 -0.82 -9.63
N GLU A 477 -1.40 0.10 -8.97
CA GLU A 477 -0.37 0.92 -9.59
C GLU A 477 1.02 0.43 -9.21
N ALA A 478 1.81 0.05 -10.21
CA ALA A 478 3.20 -0.31 -10.05
C ALA A 478 4.08 0.44 -11.06
N TRP A 479 5.38 0.56 -10.75
CA TRP A 479 6.34 1.20 -11.64
C TRP A 479 6.50 0.42 -12.96
N ASN A 480 5.85 0.92 -14.01
CA ASN A 480 6.12 0.45 -15.36
C ASN A 480 7.27 1.26 -15.97
N MET A 481 8.50 0.83 -15.67
CA MET A 481 9.73 1.51 -16.13
C MET A 481 9.81 1.63 -17.65
N ARG A 482 9.25 0.67 -18.41
CA ARG A 482 9.20 0.75 -19.87
C ARG A 482 8.34 1.93 -20.34
N MET A 483 7.18 2.11 -19.71
CA MET A 483 6.28 3.23 -20.02
C MET A 483 6.86 4.56 -19.57
N VAL A 484 7.40 4.64 -18.35
CA VAL A 484 7.99 5.87 -17.79
C VAL A 484 9.16 6.35 -18.65
N LEU A 485 10.14 5.48 -18.91
CA LEU A 485 11.31 5.81 -19.72
C LEU A 485 10.95 6.07 -21.19
N GLY A 486 10.03 5.27 -21.76
CA GLY A 486 9.61 5.43 -23.16
C GLY A 486 8.94 6.78 -23.42
N ILE A 487 8.01 7.19 -22.56
CA ILE A 487 7.31 8.47 -22.70
C ILE A 487 8.25 9.64 -22.45
N ALA A 488 9.07 9.54 -21.40
CA ALA A 488 10.05 10.57 -21.09
C ALA A 488 11.05 10.76 -22.25
N THR A 489 11.47 9.67 -22.90
CA THR A 489 12.36 9.71 -24.06
C THR A 489 11.70 10.39 -25.26
N VAL A 490 10.45 10.05 -25.58
CA VAL A 490 9.71 10.72 -26.66
C VAL A 490 9.60 12.23 -26.40
N LEU A 491 9.18 12.63 -25.20
CA LEU A 491 9.06 14.05 -24.84
C LEU A 491 10.41 14.79 -24.78
N GLY A 492 11.46 14.08 -24.34
CA GLY A 492 12.83 14.60 -24.33
C GLY A 492 13.33 14.88 -25.74
N VAL A 493 13.29 13.88 -26.62
CA VAL A 493 13.78 13.96 -28.01
C VAL A 493 13.02 15.00 -28.83
N ILE A 494 11.69 15.05 -28.73
CA ILE A 494 10.92 16.08 -29.45
C ILE A 494 11.22 17.47 -28.92
N GLY A 495 11.45 17.59 -27.61
CA GLY A 495 11.91 18.83 -27.01
C GLY A 495 13.27 19.31 -27.55
N VAL A 496 14.16 18.39 -27.94
CA VAL A 496 15.43 18.68 -28.63
C VAL A 496 15.19 19.19 -30.04
N VAL A 497 14.30 18.54 -30.81
CA VAL A 497 13.90 19.03 -32.15
C VAL A 497 13.36 20.46 -32.07
N SER A 498 12.49 20.74 -31.10
CA SER A 498 12.00 22.10 -30.83
C SER A 498 13.12 23.07 -30.40
N ALA A 499 14.13 22.60 -29.65
CA ALA A 499 15.27 23.45 -29.27
C ALA A 499 16.10 23.85 -30.49
N PHE A 500 16.44 22.88 -31.35
CA PHE A 500 17.17 23.14 -32.57
C PHE A 500 16.39 23.96 -33.59
N GLY A 501 15.06 23.81 -33.63
CA GLY A 501 14.20 24.67 -34.46
C GLY A 501 14.35 26.15 -34.08
N LEU A 502 14.31 26.47 -32.78
CA LEU A 502 14.51 27.85 -32.33
C LEU A 502 15.96 28.33 -32.50
N PHE A 503 16.94 27.45 -32.24
CA PHE A 503 18.35 27.74 -32.49
C PHE A 503 18.61 28.11 -33.97
N TYR A 504 18.07 27.30 -34.89
CA TYR A 504 18.17 27.55 -36.33
C TYR A 504 17.52 28.88 -36.74
N LEU A 505 16.34 29.19 -36.21
CA LEU A 505 15.67 30.48 -36.46
C LEU A 505 16.53 31.65 -35.96
N GLY A 506 17.10 31.54 -34.75
CA GLY A 506 17.98 32.55 -34.18
C GLY A 506 19.24 32.79 -35.02
N GLU A 507 19.96 31.73 -35.38
CA GLU A 507 21.23 31.83 -36.10
C GLU A 507 21.07 32.16 -37.59
N ARG A 508 20.15 31.48 -38.30
CA ARG A 508 20.09 31.52 -39.77
C ARG A 508 19.04 32.46 -40.34
N VAL A 509 17.95 32.69 -39.62
CA VAL A 509 16.85 33.55 -40.10
C VAL A 509 17.00 34.95 -39.53
N PHE A 510 17.14 35.05 -38.21
CA PHE A 510 17.21 36.32 -37.50
C PHE A 510 18.64 36.86 -37.33
N HIS A 511 19.66 36.06 -37.67
CA HIS A 511 21.07 36.46 -37.63
C HIS A 511 21.51 37.06 -36.28
N LEU A 512 20.96 36.50 -35.19
CA LEU A 512 21.33 36.89 -33.83
C LEU A 512 22.76 36.46 -33.52
N ASP A 513 23.48 37.25 -32.73
CA ASP A 513 24.79 36.85 -32.23
C ASP A 513 24.68 35.72 -31.20
N ARG A 514 25.81 35.07 -30.98
CA ARG A 514 25.89 33.86 -30.15
C ARG A 514 25.47 34.10 -28.70
N GLU A 515 25.69 35.30 -28.16
CA GLU A 515 25.31 35.60 -26.77
C GLU A 515 23.79 35.77 -26.62
N HIS A 516 23.14 36.49 -27.55
CA HIS A 516 21.68 36.59 -27.56
C HIS A 516 21.03 35.22 -27.80
N ILE A 517 21.63 34.36 -28.63
CA ILE A 517 21.16 32.98 -28.82
C ILE A 517 21.26 32.17 -27.51
N GLN A 518 22.31 32.35 -26.70
CA GLN A 518 22.40 31.68 -25.39
C GLN A 518 21.23 32.09 -24.47
N THR A 519 20.94 33.40 -24.38
CA THR A 519 19.80 33.87 -23.58
C THR A 519 18.45 33.37 -24.15
N LEU A 520 18.30 33.36 -25.48
CA LEU A 520 17.14 32.81 -26.17
C LEU A 520 16.93 31.33 -25.83
N MET A 521 18.00 30.54 -25.82
CA MET A 521 17.97 29.11 -25.48
C MET A 521 17.69 28.86 -24.01
N TYR A 522 18.28 29.64 -23.11
CA TYR A 522 17.96 29.60 -21.68
C TYR A 522 16.47 29.82 -21.43
N LEU A 523 15.91 30.91 -21.99
CA LEU A 523 14.49 31.22 -21.79
C LEU A 523 13.60 30.12 -22.39
N LYS A 524 13.93 29.61 -23.58
CA LYS A 524 13.18 28.52 -24.21
C LYS A 524 13.19 27.26 -23.35
N LEU A 525 14.34 26.85 -22.83
CA LEU A 525 14.45 25.65 -22.01
C LEU A 525 13.73 25.80 -20.68
N SER A 526 13.76 26.99 -20.08
CA SER A 526 12.99 27.30 -18.86
C SER A 526 11.47 27.22 -19.09
N VAL A 527 10.95 27.93 -20.10
CA VAL A 527 9.52 27.99 -20.42
C VAL A 527 9.01 26.63 -20.88
N ALA A 528 9.68 25.99 -21.84
CA ALA A 528 9.28 24.68 -22.33
C ALA A 528 9.38 23.59 -21.25
N GLY A 529 10.37 23.68 -20.35
CA GLY A 529 10.49 22.79 -19.21
C GLY A 529 9.27 22.88 -18.30
N HIS A 530 8.91 24.08 -17.86
CA HIS A 530 7.73 24.27 -17.02
C HIS A 530 6.42 23.89 -17.70
N LEU A 531 6.29 24.17 -19.01
CA LEU A 531 5.13 23.71 -19.79
C LEU A 531 5.06 22.17 -19.85
N THR A 532 6.20 21.48 -19.86
CA THR A 532 6.26 20.01 -19.84
C THR A 532 5.67 19.43 -18.54
N ILE A 533 5.72 20.15 -17.41
CA ILE A 533 5.06 19.74 -16.16
C ILE A 533 3.54 19.54 -16.37
N PHE A 534 2.90 20.45 -17.13
CA PHE A 534 1.48 20.34 -17.45
C PHE A 534 1.16 19.21 -18.44
N LEU A 535 2.14 18.82 -19.27
CA LEU A 535 2.00 17.66 -20.15
C LEU A 535 2.07 16.35 -19.37
N THR A 536 3.03 16.21 -18.47
CA THR A 536 3.33 14.93 -17.79
C THR A 536 2.37 14.61 -16.65
N ARG A 537 1.76 15.62 -16.01
CA ARG A 537 0.75 15.44 -14.94
C ARG A 537 -0.53 14.71 -15.36
N THR A 538 -0.80 14.64 -16.67
CA THR A 538 -1.99 13.96 -17.20
C THR A 538 -1.60 12.94 -18.28
N ARG A 539 -2.21 11.75 -18.23
CA ARG A 539 -2.11 10.76 -19.32
C ARG A 539 -2.99 11.14 -20.52
N GLY A 540 -4.10 11.82 -20.26
CA GLY A 540 -4.99 12.40 -21.27
C GLY A 540 -4.47 13.76 -21.78
N PRO A 541 -5.31 14.52 -22.50
CA PRO A 541 -4.95 15.87 -22.90
C PRO A 541 -4.65 16.77 -21.70
N PHE A 542 -3.77 17.75 -21.85
CA PHE A 542 -3.31 18.57 -20.72
C PHE A 542 -4.45 19.30 -19.95
N TRP A 543 -5.57 19.60 -20.62
CA TRP A 543 -6.75 20.27 -20.03
C TRP A 543 -7.71 19.31 -19.32
N SER A 544 -7.47 17.99 -19.38
CA SER A 544 -8.37 16.97 -18.83
C SER A 544 -8.57 17.08 -17.32
N ILE A 545 -7.57 17.58 -16.60
CA ILE A 545 -7.61 17.80 -15.15
C ILE A 545 -7.02 19.18 -14.88
N ARG A 546 -7.73 20.02 -14.13
CA ARG A 546 -7.23 21.37 -13.79
C ARG A 546 -6.04 21.29 -12.81
N PRO A 547 -4.96 22.07 -13.01
CA PRO A 547 -3.83 22.12 -12.09
C PRO A 547 -4.25 22.64 -10.72
N ALA A 548 -3.61 22.15 -9.66
CA ALA A 548 -3.76 22.75 -8.36
C ALA A 548 -3.27 24.21 -8.40
N LYS A 549 -3.94 25.10 -7.64
CA LYS A 549 -3.58 26.53 -7.59
C LYS A 549 -2.13 26.75 -7.16
N ILE A 550 -1.63 25.90 -6.24
CA ILE A 550 -0.25 25.94 -5.74
C ILE A 550 0.74 25.62 -6.87
N LEU A 551 0.47 24.57 -7.67
CA LEU A 551 1.31 24.22 -8.82
C LEU A 551 1.32 25.33 -9.86
N TRP A 552 0.14 25.84 -10.20
CA TRP A 552 0.00 26.90 -11.19
C TRP A 552 0.71 28.20 -10.74
N GLY A 553 0.54 28.60 -9.48
CA GLY A 553 1.23 29.76 -8.91
C GLY A 553 2.75 29.59 -8.84
N ALA A 554 3.24 28.41 -8.46
CA ALA A 554 4.68 28.12 -8.40
C ALA A 554 5.33 28.17 -9.79
N VAL A 555 4.66 27.59 -10.80
CA VAL A 555 5.13 27.64 -12.19
C VAL A 555 5.10 29.08 -12.73
N LEU A 556 4.03 29.83 -12.51
CA LEU A 556 3.98 31.21 -12.98
C LEU A 556 5.02 32.11 -12.30
N GLY A 557 5.18 31.99 -10.98
CA GLY A 557 6.16 32.80 -10.24
C GLY A 557 7.58 32.56 -10.73
N THR A 558 7.98 31.30 -10.89
CA THR A 558 9.32 30.94 -11.41
C THR A 558 9.51 31.35 -12.87
N GLN A 559 8.46 31.31 -13.69
CA GLN A 559 8.51 31.76 -15.09
C GLN A 559 8.57 33.28 -15.24
N ILE A 560 7.92 34.04 -14.35
CA ILE A 560 8.11 35.49 -14.27
C ILE A 560 9.57 35.77 -13.97
N VAL A 561 10.14 35.16 -12.92
CA VAL A 561 11.56 35.36 -12.56
C VAL A 561 12.50 34.98 -13.71
N ALA A 562 12.30 33.82 -14.34
CA ALA A 562 13.12 33.39 -15.48
C ALA A 562 13.06 34.37 -16.66
N THR A 563 11.86 34.89 -16.96
CA THR A 563 11.64 35.85 -18.05
C THR A 563 12.31 37.19 -17.72
N LEU A 564 12.18 37.68 -16.48
CA LEU A 564 12.83 38.93 -16.05
C LEU A 564 14.36 38.81 -16.12
N PHE A 565 14.93 37.66 -15.74
CA PHE A 565 16.36 37.42 -15.85
C PHE A 565 16.86 37.46 -17.30
N ALA A 566 16.11 36.86 -18.23
CA ALA A 566 16.44 36.87 -19.65
C ALA A 566 16.25 38.26 -20.29
N VAL A 567 15.19 38.98 -19.92
CA VAL A 567 14.87 40.30 -20.48
C VAL A 567 15.86 41.36 -20.02
N TYR A 568 16.18 41.39 -18.72
CA TYR A 568 17.06 42.41 -18.13
C TYR A 568 18.54 41.99 -18.07
N GLY A 569 18.87 40.77 -18.49
CA GLY A 569 20.25 40.29 -18.59
C GLY A 569 20.93 40.00 -17.24
N VAL A 570 20.22 39.36 -16.31
CA VAL A 570 20.80 38.94 -15.03
C VAL A 570 21.65 37.68 -15.25
N PHE A 571 22.97 37.79 -15.20
CA PHE A 571 23.94 36.72 -15.53
C PHE A 571 23.90 36.22 -16.99
N MET A 572 23.28 36.98 -17.89
CA MET A 572 23.15 36.65 -19.32
C MET A 572 22.97 37.92 -20.15
N THR A 573 23.14 37.85 -21.46
CA THR A 573 22.98 39.02 -22.34
C THR A 573 21.50 39.42 -22.44
N PRO A 574 21.13 40.72 -22.27
CA PRO A 574 19.73 41.16 -22.29
C PRO A 574 19.02 40.85 -23.62
N LEU A 575 17.90 40.14 -23.55
CA LEU A 575 17.15 39.71 -24.75
C LEU A 575 16.05 40.71 -25.17
N GLY A 576 15.50 41.47 -24.21
CA GLY A 576 14.37 42.36 -24.43
C GLY A 576 12.99 41.67 -24.53
N TRP A 577 11.92 42.45 -24.35
CA TRP A 577 10.54 41.93 -24.28
C TRP A 577 10.01 41.34 -25.58
N GLY A 578 10.40 41.89 -26.74
CA GLY A 578 9.93 41.40 -28.04
C GLY A 578 10.34 39.95 -28.29
N TRP A 579 11.64 39.67 -28.13
CA TRP A 579 12.18 38.32 -28.25
C TRP A 579 11.69 37.38 -27.15
N ALA A 580 11.54 37.86 -25.91
CA ALA A 580 10.92 37.06 -24.86
C ALA A 580 9.49 36.63 -25.23
N GLY A 581 8.66 37.55 -25.75
CA GLY A 581 7.33 37.24 -26.25
C GLY A 581 7.33 36.22 -27.40
N PHE A 582 8.29 36.33 -28.32
CA PHE A 582 8.48 35.34 -29.39
C PHE A 582 8.81 33.94 -28.85
N VAL A 583 9.73 33.83 -27.88
CA VAL A 583 10.07 32.56 -27.23
C VAL A 583 8.86 31.94 -26.54
N TRP A 584 8.06 32.75 -25.84
CA TRP A 584 6.83 32.29 -25.20
C TRP A 584 5.82 31.76 -26.23
N ALA A 585 5.56 32.50 -27.31
CA ALA A 585 4.66 32.07 -28.38
C ALA A 585 5.14 30.75 -29.02
N TYR A 586 6.43 30.65 -29.31
CA TYR A 586 7.06 29.44 -29.84
C TYR A 586 6.91 28.24 -28.89
N ALA A 587 7.18 28.44 -27.60
CA ALA A 587 7.09 27.40 -26.58
C ALA A 587 5.64 26.92 -26.39
N VAL A 588 4.66 27.83 -26.41
CA VAL A 588 3.24 27.49 -26.31
C VAL A 588 2.77 26.70 -27.53
N ALA A 589 3.18 27.09 -28.74
CA ALA A 589 2.86 26.34 -29.96
C ALA A 589 3.40 24.90 -29.90
N TRP A 590 4.66 24.74 -29.49
CA TRP A 590 5.28 23.42 -29.31
C TRP A 590 4.68 22.63 -28.14
N PHE A 591 4.23 23.29 -27.08
CA PHE A 591 3.51 22.64 -25.99
C PHE A 591 2.22 21.96 -26.47
N LEU A 592 1.43 22.64 -27.31
CA LEU A 592 0.22 22.07 -27.91
C LEU A 592 0.54 20.89 -28.83
N PHE A 593 1.62 20.99 -29.61
CA PHE A 593 2.10 19.88 -30.44
C PHE A 593 2.55 18.69 -29.59
N ASN A 594 3.36 18.93 -28.55
CA ASN A 594 3.88 17.91 -27.65
C ASN A 594 2.76 17.16 -26.91
N ASP A 595 1.64 17.82 -26.58
CA ASP A 595 0.48 17.14 -26.00
C ASP A 595 -0.09 16.07 -26.96
N ARG A 596 -0.13 16.36 -28.27
CA ARG A 596 -0.58 15.37 -29.27
C ARG A 596 0.40 14.22 -29.42
N VAL A 597 1.69 14.50 -29.41
CA VAL A 597 2.69 13.43 -29.51
C VAL A 597 2.71 12.56 -28.25
N LYS A 598 2.58 13.17 -27.06
CA LYS A 598 2.38 12.44 -25.80
C LYS A 598 1.21 11.46 -25.90
N LEU A 599 0.05 11.92 -26.39
CA LEU A 599 -1.13 11.08 -26.55
C LEU A 599 -0.89 9.93 -27.52
N LEU A 600 -0.19 10.17 -28.63
CA LEU A 600 0.19 9.13 -29.58
C LEU A 600 1.13 8.10 -28.93
N ALA A 601 2.15 8.57 -28.19
CA ALA A 601 3.10 7.70 -27.48
C ALA A 601 2.40 6.79 -26.47
N TYR A 602 1.45 7.33 -25.69
CA TYR A 602 0.63 6.52 -24.78
C TYR A 602 -0.19 5.45 -25.51
N ARG A 603 -0.76 5.75 -26.70
CA ARG A 603 -1.49 4.75 -27.50
C ARG A 603 -0.58 3.65 -28.04
N VAL A 604 0.59 4.01 -28.55
CA VAL A 604 1.56 3.07 -29.14
C VAL A 604 2.13 2.15 -28.06
N LEU A 605 2.63 2.72 -26.96
CA LEU A 605 3.22 1.98 -25.84
C LEU A 605 2.17 1.22 -25.01
N GLY A 606 0.90 1.65 -25.05
CA GLY A 606 -0.22 1.02 -24.34
C GLY A 606 -0.91 -0.12 -25.10
N SER A 607 -0.68 -0.29 -26.40
CA SER A 607 -1.35 -1.29 -27.23
C SER A 607 -0.98 -2.74 -26.87
N LYS A 608 -1.98 -3.64 -26.80
CA LYS A 608 -1.77 -5.10 -26.62
C LYS A 608 -0.85 -5.71 -27.69
N LYS A 609 -0.77 -5.14 -28.90
CA LYS A 609 0.16 -5.57 -29.97
C LYS A 609 1.63 -5.31 -29.60
N ALA A 610 1.95 -4.20 -28.94
CA ALA A 610 3.30 -3.90 -28.47
C ALA A 610 3.76 -4.87 -27.37
N LYS A 611 2.84 -5.36 -26.52
CA LYS A 611 3.14 -6.40 -25.53
C LYS A 611 3.53 -7.77 -26.15
N LYS A 612 3.09 -8.07 -27.38
CA LYS A 612 3.31 -9.38 -28.04
C LYS A 612 4.54 -9.40 -28.96
N VAL A 613 4.81 -8.32 -29.69
CA VAL A 613 5.97 -8.22 -30.60
C VAL A 613 7.29 -8.07 -29.84
N LEU A 614 7.28 -7.40 -28.68
CA LEU A 614 8.50 -7.16 -27.89
C LEU A 614 8.84 -8.25 -26.86
N ARG A 615 8.01 -9.30 -26.72
CA ARG A 615 8.37 -10.54 -26.00
C ARG A 615 9.36 -11.41 -26.80
N ILE A 616 9.60 -11.06 -28.06
CA ILE A 616 10.56 -11.72 -28.95
C ILE A 616 11.97 -11.11 -28.79
N PHE A 617 12.09 -9.92 -28.17
CA PHE A 617 13.33 -9.15 -28.05
C PHE A 617 13.80 -8.90 -26.61
N ALA A 618 13.13 -9.49 -25.62
CA ALA A 618 13.52 -9.49 -24.21
C ALA A 618 13.57 -10.93 -23.72
#